data_AF-A0A7S2PBD1-F1
#
_entry.id   AF-A0A7S2PBD1-F1
#
_cell.length_a   1.000
_cell.length_b   1.000
_cell.length_c   1.000
_cell.angle_alpha   90.00
_cell.angle_beta   90.00
_cell.angle_gamma   90.00
#
_symmetry.space_group_name_H-M   'P 1'
#
loop_
_entity.id
_entity.type
_entity.pdbx_description
1 polymer ?
#
loop_
_entity_poly.entity_id
_entity_poly.type
_entity_poly.pdbx_seq_one_letter_code
_entity_poly.pdbx_strand_id
1 'polypeptide(L)'
;VATLSAMMTQYRLFLEDSQRKARQLRDYLDQELITQDLSRATKMQVVAILKQSRRIKATEVSYLSLLSNSMQRTLRTQVVLRYLSGHVFFGVWCQVDADSVATFCNSCVEDQYFMAGDICFRENQDGRSMFFVKHGALIYKPGAFAPEALLSEGDPRLTCKANSVASEVAMWLKWTHLGNMVSGATSSSGAATEVLAVNADAWIEYFSRHDVSGWAVRDYAVTFYRCMKEPDAILTDLTYSTDYHGLMFALPLNSRVVLSEALFDALSSTQSGAYVSESADPQPFPALKTRIPSATVAKLRDEVSAGKTCIGVVEQQLARFVFVVAIRVYMNPDPYAE
;
A
#
# COMPACT_ATOMS: atom_id res chain seq x y z
N VAL A 1 11.44 45.04 -17.93
CA VAL A 1 10.38 45.08 -18.96
C VAL A 1 10.26 43.76 -19.72
N ALA A 2 11.35 43.18 -20.25
CA ALA A 2 11.32 41.91 -21.00
C ALA A 2 10.76 40.71 -20.21
N THR A 3 11.15 40.53 -18.93
CA THR A 3 10.68 39.42 -18.08
C THR A 3 9.17 39.44 -17.85
N LEU A 4 8.60 40.61 -17.54
CA LEU A 4 7.15 40.80 -17.38
C LEU A 4 6.39 40.51 -18.67
N SER A 5 6.91 40.95 -19.82
CA SER A 5 6.30 40.65 -21.13
C SER A 5 6.30 39.15 -21.43
N ALA A 6 7.40 38.44 -21.13
CA ALA A 6 7.49 36.99 -21.27
C ALA A 6 6.48 36.26 -20.36
N MET A 7 6.38 36.65 -19.08
CA MET A 7 5.40 36.08 -18.15
C MET A 7 3.96 36.32 -18.61
N MET A 8 3.64 37.53 -19.07
CA MET A 8 2.29 37.85 -19.59
C MET A 8 1.96 37.04 -20.84
N THR A 9 2.95 36.80 -21.71
CA THR A 9 2.79 35.96 -22.90
C THR A 9 2.55 34.50 -22.51
N GLN A 10 3.34 33.96 -21.58
CA GLN A 10 3.13 32.60 -21.05
C GLN A 10 1.75 32.43 -20.41
N TYR A 11 1.31 33.42 -19.63
CA TYR A 11 -0.01 33.40 -19.01
C TYR A 11 -1.15 33.44 -20.05
N ARG A 12 -1.02 34.25 -21.11
CA ARG A 12 -1.98 34.27 -22.22
C ARG A 12 -2.07 32.93 -22.93
N LEU A 13 -0.93 32.31 -23.24
CA LEU A 13 -0.89 30.99 -23.87
C LEU A 13 -1.59 29.93 -23.00
N PHE A 14 -1.40 29.98 -21.68
CA PHE A 14 -2.09 29.09 -20.74
C PHE A 14 -3.61 29.31 -20.75
N LEU A 15 -4.07 30.56 -20.74
CA LEU A 15 -5.50 30.88 -20.80
C LEU A 15 -6.14 30.43 -22.13
N GLU A 16 -5.46 30.65 -23.25
CA GLU A 16 -5.94 30.24 -24.58
C GLU A 16 -6.09 28.72 -24.69
N ASP A 17 -5.12 27.95 -24.15
CA ASP A 17 -5.21 26.49 -24.11
C ASP A 17 -6.39 26.00 -23.25
N SER A 18 -6.58 26.60 -22.07
CA SER A 18 -7.71 26.29 -21.19
C SER A 18 -9.06 26.59 -21.86
N GLN A 19 -9.19 27.74 -22.53
CA GLN A 19 -10.40 28.10 -23.28
C GLN A 19 -10.64 27.19 -24.48
N ARG A 20 -9.58 26.74 -25.18
CA ARG A 20 -9.68 25.79 -26.28
C ARG A 20 -10.20 24.44 -25.79
N LYS A 21 -9.65 23.90 -24.71
CA LYS A 21 -10.12 22.65 -24.08
C LYS A 21 -11.57 22.75 -23.62
N ALA A 22 -11.96 23.87 -23.01
CA ALA A 22 -13.35 24.11 -22.59
C ALA A 22 -14.34 24.17 -23.77
N ARG A 23 -13.92 24.72 -24.93
CA ARG A 23 -14.71 24.68 -26.17
C ARG A 23 -14.83 23.26 -26.72
N GLN A 24 -13.72 22.53 -26.83
CA GLN A 24 -13.72 21.14 -27.30
C GLN A 24 -14.65 20.24 -26.47
N LEU A 25 -14.65 20.38 -25.14
CA LEU A 25 -15.57 19.64 -24.27
C LEU A 25 -17.04 19.99 -24.56
N ARG A 26 -17.35 21.28 -24.78
CA ARG A 26 -18.70 21.71 -25.14
C ARG A 26 -19.13 21.09 -26.45
N ASP A 27 -18.30 21.23 -27.48
CA ASP A 27 -18.59 20.72 -28.82
C ASP A 27 -18.82 19.21 -28.79
N TYR A 28 -18.02 18.46 -28.02
CA TYR A 28 -18.21 17.03 -27.80
C TYR A 28 -19.55 16.69 -27.12
N LEU A 29 -19.88 17.36 -26.02
CA LEU A 29 -21.15 17.13 -25.30
C LEU A 29 -22.37 17.45 -26.17
N ASP A 30 -22.26 18.46 -27.03
CA ASP A 30 -23.31 18.86 -27.96
C ASP A 30 -23.43 17.86 -29.12
N GLN A 31 -22.30 17.34 -29.65
CA GLN A 31 -22.26 16.32 -30.70
C GLN A 31 -22.85 14.98 -30.25
N GLU A 32 -22.56 14.56 -29.02
CA GLU A 32 -23.08 13.32 -28.42
C GLU A 32 -24.51 13.46 -27.87
N LEU A 33 -25.17 14.60 -28.12
CA LEU A 33 -26.56 14.87 -27.70
C LEU A 33 -26.80 14.64 -26.20
N ILE A 34 -25.81 14.98 -25.37
CA ILE A 34 -25.91 14.81 -23.91
C ILE A 34 -26.96 15.76 -23.35
N THR A 35 -27.78 15.28 -22.41
CA THR A 35 -28.82 16.10 -21.78
C THR A 35 -28.25 17.35 -21.12
N GLN A 36 -29.00 18.45 -21.15
CA GLN A 36 -28.53 19.75 -20.62
C GLN A 36 -28.10 19.67 -19.16
N ASP A 37 -28.81 18.87 -18.35
CA ASP A 37 -28.50 18.66 -16.94
C ASP A 37 -27.16 17.95 -16.74
N LEU A 38 -26.92 16.85 -17.46
CA LEU A 38 -25.65 16.14 -17.38
C LEU A 38 -24.51 17.00 -17.94
N SER A 39 -24.71 17.70 -19.06
CA SER A 39 -23.74 18.63 -19.64
C SER A 39 -23.33 19.73 -18.65
N ARG A 40 -24.30 20.31 -17.91
CA ARG A 40 -24.03 21.29 -16.85
C ARG A 40 -23.25 20.67 -15.69
N ALA A 41 -23.65 19.49 -15.21
CA ALA A 41 -22.96 18.79 -14.13
C ALA A 41 -21.50 18.46 -14.52
N THR A 42 -21.27 17.94 -15.72
CA THR A 42 -19.92 17.66 -16.25
C THR A 42 -19.08 18.93 -16.34
N LYS A 43 -19.63 20.03 -16.88
CA LYS A 43 -18.91 21.32 -16.96
C LYS A 43 -18.54 21.85 -15.57
N MET A 44 -19.47 21.79 -14.61
CA MET A 44 -19.20 22.20 -13.23
C MET A 44 -18.11 21.35 -12.58
N GLN A 45 -18.15 20.03 -12.79
CA GLN A 45 -17.14 19.11 -12.28
C GLN A 45 -15.76 19.40 -12.88
N VAL A 46 -15.67 19.63 -14.20
CA VAL A 46 -14.40 19.97 -14.87
C VAL A 46 -13.84 21.29 -14.34
N VAL A 47 -14.67 22.32 -14.16
CA VAL A 47 -14.22 23.59 -13.56
C VAL A 47 -13.74 23.41 -12.13
N ALA A 48 -14.44 22.58 -11.33
CA ALA A 48 -14.01 22.26 -9.98
C ALA A 48 -12.63 21.55 -9.98
N ILE A 49 -12.44 20.57 -10.86
CA ILE A 49 -11.16 19.86 -11.03
C ILE A 49 -10.05 20.82 -11.48
N LEU A 50 -10.31 21.74 -12.41
CA LEU A 50 -9.32 22.71 -12.88
C LEU A 50 -8.92 23.74 -11.83
N LYS A 51 -9.80 24.04 -10.87
CA LYS A 51 -9.50 24.95 -9.74
C LYS A 51 -8.71 24.27 -8.63
N GLN A 52 -8.75 22.94 -8.54
CA GLN A 52 -7.99 22.21 -7.54
C GLN A 52 -6.51 22.20 -7.93
N SER A 53 -5.65 22.54 -6.96
CA SER A 53 -4.21 22.30 -7.10
C SER A 53 -3.99 20.79 -7.17
N ARG A 54 -3.88 20.25 -8.39
CA ARG A 54 -3.64 18.83 -8.59
C ARG A 54 -2.16 18.54 -8.45
N ARG A 55 -1.87 17.42 -7.78
CA ARG A 55 -0.54 16.83 -7.85
C ARG A 55 -0.24 16.43 -9.29
N ILE A 56 0.96 16.76 -9.76
CA ILE A 56 1.42 16.44 -11.12
C ILE A 56 1.54 14.92 -11.23
N LYS A 57 0.85 14.33 -12.22
CA LYS A 57 0.99 12.90 -12.52
C LYS A 57 2.28 12.63 -13.27
N ALA A 58 2.82 11.42 -13.12
CA ALA A 58 3.98 10.99 -13.94
C ALA A 58 3.69 11.11 -15.44
N THR A 59 2.47 10.78 -15.88
CA THR A 59 2.03 10.92 -17.28
C THR A 59 1.94 12.36 -17.77
N GLU A 60 1.86 13.33 -16.86
CA GLU A 60 1.80 14.77 -17.18
C GLU A 60 3.22 15.37 -17.28
N VAL A 61 4.26 14.67 -16.81
CA VAL A 61 5.65 15.12 -16.92
C VAL A 61 6.25 14.62 -18.23
N SER A 62 6.19 15.46 -19.28
CA SER A 62 6.70 15.14 -20.63
C SER A 62 8.13 14.62 -20.63
N TYR A 63 9.02 15.16 -19.79
CA TYR A 63 10.41 14.72 -19.69
C TYR A 63 10.59 13.28 -19.22
N LEU A 64 9.64 12.71 -18.46
CA LEU A 64 9.75 11.31 -18.03
C LEU A 64 9.65 10.34 -19.22
N SER A 65 8.96 10.75 -20.29
CA SER A 65 8.88 9.94 -21.52
C SER A 65 10.21 9.85 -22.28
N LEU A 66 11.17 10.76 -22.00
CA LEU A 66 12.51 10.75 -22.59
C LEU A 66 13.47 9.78 -21.87
N LEU A 67 13.09 9.29 -20.68
CA LEU A 67 13.88 8.30 -19.95
C LEU A 67 13.79 6.94 -20.64
N SER A 68 14.85 6.13 -20.54
CA SER A 68 14.81 4.74 -20.99
C SER A 68 13.77 3.94 -20.20
N ASN A 69 13.23 2.87 -20.81
CA ASN A 69 12.27 1.99 -20.14
C ASN A 69 12.82 1.41 -18.81
N SER A 70 14.12 1.11 -18.75
CA SER A 70 14.76 0.64 -17.50
C SER A 70 14.71 1.71 -16.42
N MET A 71 15.07 2.95 -16.74
CA MET A 71 15.06 4.07 -15.80
C MET A 71 13.64 4.41 -15.33
N GLN A 72 12.66 4.36 -16.23
CA GLN A 72 11.25 4.55 -15.88
C GLN A 72 10.76 3.48 -14.89
N ARG A 73 11.13 2.21 -15.10
CA ARG A 73 10.81 1.11 -14.19
C ARG A 73 11.47 1.26 -12.82
N THR A 74 12.75 1.66 -12.78
CA THR A 74 13.45 1.94 -11.52
C THR A 74 12.78 3.08 -10.77
N LEU A 75 12.46 4.19 -11.45
CA LEU A 75 11.76 5.33 -10.86
C LEU A 75 10.39 4.92 -10.31
N ARG A 76 9.60 4.16 -11.08
CA ARG A 76 8.29 3.63 -10.64
C ARG A 76 8.43 2.77 -9.39
N THR A 77 9.39 1.85 -9.40
CA THR A 77 9.68 0.97 -8.26
C THR A 77 9.94 1.79 -7.00
N GLN A 78 10.81 2.79 -7.06
CA GLN A 78 11.14 3.66 -5.92
C GLN A 78 9.90 4.42 -5.40
N VAL A 79 9.06 4.93 -6.29
CA VAL A 79 7.82 5.62 -5.91
C VAL A 79 6.84 4.67 -5.23
N VAL A 80 6.68 3.45 -5.75
CA VAL A 80 5.76 2.43 -5.22
C VAL A 80 6.26 1.90 -3.87
N LEU A 81 7.55 1.56 -3.78
CA LEU A 81 8.19 1.04 -2.57
C LEU A 81 7.99 1.93 -1.36
N ARG A 82 7.98 3.26 -1.53
CA ARG A 82 7.71 4.21 -0.44
C ARG A 82 6.39 3.93 0.31
N TYR A 83 5.38 3.40 -0.38
CA TYR A 83 4.08 3.09 0.20
C TYR A 83 3.99 1.63 0.65
N LEU A 84 4.52 0.71 -0.16
CA LEU A 84 4.53 -0.72 0.14
C LEU A 84 5.38 -1.04 1.37
N SER A 85 6.54 -0.38 1.53
CA SER A 85 7.46 -0.64 2.64
C SER A 85 6.88 -0.30 4.02
N GLY A 86 5.79 0.48 4.05
CA GLY A 86 5.04 0.76 5.29
C GLY A 86 4.23 -0.44 5.78
N HIS A 87 3.91 -1.38 4.88
CA HIS A 87 3.24 -2.63 5.25
C HIS A 87 4.25 -3.65 5.73
N VAL A 88 3.96 -4.32 6.85
CA VAL A 88 4.90 -5.20 7.56
C VAL A 88 5.45 -6.29 6.64
N PHE A 89 4.58 -6.99 5.91
CA PHE A 89 5.01 -8.06 5.02
C PHE A 89 5.86 -7.56 3.84
N PHE A 90 5.35 -6.57 3.09
CA PHE A 90 6.03 -6.04 1.92
C PHE A 90 7.38 -5.43 2.30
N GLY A 91 7.45 -4.69 3.42
CA GLY A 91 8.70 -4.12 3.91
C GLY A 91 9.79 -5.17 4.13
N VAL A 92 9.44 -6.34 4.65
CA VAL A 92 10.38 -7.45 4.86
C VAL A 92 10.68 -8.19 3.55
N TRP A 93 9.66 -8.48 2.73
CA TRP A 93 9.84 -9.16 1.45
C TRP A 93 10.80 -8.39 0.52
N CYS A 94 10.74 -7.06 0.53
CA CYS A 94 11.66 -6.25 -0.26
C CYS A 94 13.13 -6.39 0.12
N GLN A 95 13.44 -6.82 1.36
CA GLN A 95 14.81 -7.09 1.78
C GLN A 95 15.30 -8.43 1.23
N VAL A 96 14.38 -9.40 1.12
CA VAL A 96 14.71 -10.76 0.67
C VAL A 96 15.01 -10.79 -0.82
N ASP A 97 14.19 -10.12 -1.63
CA ASP A 97 14.30 -10.18 -3.08
C ASP A 97 13.86 -8.87 -3.72
N ALA A 98 14.80 -7.91 -3.77
CA ALA A 98 14.57 -6.58 -4.34
C ALA A 98 14.21 -6.63 -5.82
N ASP A 99 14.77 -7.58 -6.58
CA ASP A 99 14.52 -7.73 -8.03
C ASP A 99 13.11 -8.28 -8.29
N SER A 100 12.69 -9.27 -7.51
CA SER A 100 11.32 -9.78 -7.53
C SER A 100 10.32 -8.68 -7.16
N VAL A 101 10.59 -7.93 -6.10
CA VAL A 101 9.72 -6.80 -5.74
C VAL A 101 9.70 -5.72 -6.80
N ALA A 102 10.83 -5.37 -7.41
CA ALA A 102 10.86 -4.40 -8.50
C ALA A 102 9.98 -4.87 -9.66
N THR A 103 10.05 -6.14 -10.03
CA THR A 103 9.20 -6.71 -11.08
C THR A 103 7.72 -6.69 -10.69
N PHE A 104 7.40 -7.02 -9.44
CA PHE A 104 6.06 -6.93 -8.87
C PHE A 104 5.50 -5.50 -8.92
N CYS A 105 6.27 -4.50 -8.47
CA CYS A 105 5.87 -3.09 -8.50
C CYS A 105 5.54 -2.59 -9.91
N ASN A 106 6.24 -3.11 -10.93
CA ASN A 106 6.02 -2.71 -12.31
C ASN A 106 4.88 -3.47 -12.99
N SER A 107 4.51 -4.66 -12.51
CA SER A 107 3.57 -5.55 -13.21
C SER A 107 2.21 -5.68 -12.54
N CYS A 108 2.15 -5.54 -11.22
CA CYS A 108 0.94 -5.86 -10.44
C CYS A 108 0.35 -4.65 -9.71
N VAL A 109 1.06 -3.52 -9.69
CA VAL A 109 0.65 -2.31 -8.98
C VAL A 109 0.27 -1.24 -9.98
N GLU A 110 -0.90 -0.66 -9.81
CA GLU A 110 -1.46 0.39 -10.67
C GLU A 110 -1.76 1.65 -9.87
N ASP A 111 -1.58 2.82 -10.49
CA ASP A 111 -2.00 4.09 -9.89
C ASP A 111 -3.48 4.34 -10.24
N GLN A 112 -4.33 4.48 -9.22
CA GLN A 112 -5.74 4.81 -9.39
C GLN A 112 -6.09 6.15 -8.73
N TYR A 113 -7.10 6.81 -9.30
CA TYR A 113 -7.50 8.17 -8.92
C TYR A 113 -9.02 8.22 -8.77
N PHE A 114 -9.48 8.63 -7.60
CA PHE A 114 -10.90 8.71 -7.28
C PHE A 114 -11.27 10.14 -6.90
N MET A 115 -12.19 10.76 -7.63
CA MET A 115 -12.79 12.03 -7.22
C MET A 115 -13.61 11.85 -5.95
N ALA A 116 -13.84 12.92 -5.19
CA ALA A 116 -14.66 12.84 -3.98
C ALA A 116 -16.05 12.28 -4.31
N GLY A 117 -16.47 11.25 -3.57
CA GLY A 117 -17.72 10.53 -3.77
C GLY A 117 -17.63 9.34 -4.75
N ASP A 118 -16.53 9.20 -5.51
CA ASP A 118 -16.34 8.05 -6.38
C ASP A 118 -16.24 6.76 -5.54
N ILE A 119 -16.77 5.67 -6.09
CA ILE A 119 -16.78 4.37 -5.44
C ILE A 119 -15.52 3.61 -5.86
N CYS A 120 -14.72 3.21 -4.87
CA CYS A 120 -13.53 2.37 -5.04
C CYS A 120 -13.93 0.91 -5.24
N PHE A 121 -14.79 0.40 -4.36
CA PHE A 121 -15.44 -0.91 -4.49
C PHE A 121 -16.81 -0.90 -3.82
N ARG A 122 -17.68 -1.83 -4.25
CA ARG A 122 -19.04 -1.96 -3.75
C ARG A 122 -19.20 -3.15 -2.83
N GLU A 123 -20.16 -3.06 -1.92
CA GLU A 123 -20.64 -4.21 -1.14
C GLU A 123 -21.09 -5.34 -2.08
N ASN A 124 -20.80 -6.58 -1.71
CA ASN A 124 -21.08 -7.79 -2.50
C ASN A 124 -20.32 -7.90 -3.83
N GLN A 125 -19.35 -7.01 -4.10
CA GLN A 125 -18.44 -7.16 -5.22
C GLN A 125 -17.28 -8.09 -4.84
N ASP A 126 -16.84 -8.93 -5.79
CA ASP A 126 -15.63 -9.74 -5.61
C ASP A 126 -14.41 -8.82 -5.38
N GLY A 127 -13.68 -9.10 -4.29
CA GLY A 127 -12.44 -8.43 -3.97
C GLY A 127 -11.33 -8.86 -4.92
N ARG A 128 -10.85 -7.92 -5.75
CA ARG A 128 -9.79 -8.17 -6.74
C ARG A 128 -8.55 -7.32 -6.54
N SER A 129 -8.59 -6.37 -5.60
CA SER A 129 -7.48 -5.47 -5.37
C SER A 129 -7.37 -5.05 -3.90
N MET A 130 -6.14 -4.89 -3.45
CA MET A 130 -5.79 -4.16 -2.23
C MET A 130 -5.38 -2.74 -2.57
N PHE A 131 -5.69 -1.78 -1.71
CA PHE A 131 -5.45 -0.36 -1.95
C PHE A 131 -4.54 0.25 -0.89
N PHE A 132 -3.46 0.92 -1.31
CA PHE A 132 -2.64 1.79 -0.47
C PHE A 132 -2.99 3.25 -0.73
N VAL A 133 -3.40 3.99 0.29
CA VAL A 133 -3.78 5.40 0.14
C VAL A 133 -2.51 6.26 0.07
N LYS A 134 -2.24 6.88 -1.08
CA LYS A 134 -1.09 7.79 -1.27
C LYS A 134 -1.40 9.20 -0.78
N HIS A 135 -2.59 9.69 -1.14
CA HIS A 135 -3.07 11.02 -0.82
C HIS A 135 -4.59 11.01 -0.76
N GLY A 136 -5.18 11.91 0.03
CA GLY A 136 -6.62 11.94 0.27
C GLY A 136 -7.04 10.98 1.39
N ALA A 137 -8.28 10.50 1.32
CA ALA A 137 -8.82 9.52 2.25
C ALA A 137 -9.88 8.67 1.57
N LEU A 138 -9.97 7.39 1.91
CA LEU A 138 -11.11 6.55 1.58
C LEU A 138 -11.99 6.42 2.83
N ILE A 139 -13.30 6.44 2.62
CA ILE A 139 -14.33 6.30 3.65
C ILE A 139 -15.06 4.98 3.40
N TYR A 140 -15.01 4.10 4.38
CA TYR A 140 -15.73 2.85 4.37
C TYR A 140 -17.15 3.04 4.92
N LYS A 141 -18.12 2.60 4.14
CA LYS A 141 -19.55 2.57 4.50
C LYS A 141 -19.92 1.11 4.73
N PRO A 142 -19.94 0.64 5.99
CA PRO A 142 -20.17 -0.77 6.27
C PRO A 142 -21.56 -1.22 5.81
N GLY A 143 -21.61 -2.42 5.23
CA GLY A 143 -22.86 -3.11 4.94
C GLY A 143 -23.46 -3.75 6.19
N ALA A 144 -24.63 -4.35 6.07
CA ALA A 144 -25.37 -4.89 7.22
C ALA A 144 -24.64 -6.04 7.94
N PHE A 145 -23.75 -6.75 7.23
CA PHE A 145 -23.00 -7.89 7.76
C PHE A 145 -21.57 -7.54 8.16
N ALA A 146 -21.11 -6.32 7.90
CA ALA A 146 -19.79 -5.88 8.31
C ALA A 146 -19.74 -5.68 9.83
N PRO A 147 -18.67 -6.09 10.53
CA PRO A 147 -18.53 -5.86 11.97
C PRO A 147 -18.55 -4.37 12.32
N GLU A 148 -18.17 -3.49 11.39
CA GLU A 148 -18.20 -2.05 11.57
C GLU A 148 -19.60 -1.44 11.47
N ALA A 149 -20.65 -2.20 11.15
CA ALA A 149 -22.02 -1.70 11.14
C ALA A 149 -22.48 -1.16 12.51
N LEU A 150 -21.81 -1.58 13.58
CA LEU A 150 -22.04 -1.11 14.95
C LEU A 150 -21.29 0.20 15.28
N LEU A 151 -20.43 0.68 14.39
CA LEU A 151 -19.68 1.92 14.59
C LEU A 151 -20.53 3.13 14.21
N SER A 152 -20.38 4.21 14.97
CA SER A 152 -21.04 5.47 14.65
C SER A 152 -20.54 6.06 13.33
N GLU A 153 -21.42 6.75 12.61
CA GLU A 153 -21.02 7.51 11.43
C GLU A 153 -19.91 8.52 11.80
N GLY A 154 -18.81 8.51 11.03
CA GLY A 154 -17.65 9.35 11.30
C GLY A 154 -16.62 8.76 12.26
N ASP A 155 -16.78 7.51 12.72
CA ASP A 155 -15.73 6.82 13.48
C ASP A 155 -14.41 6.82 12.69
N PRO A 156 -13.28 7.21 13.29
CA PRO A 156 -12.00 7.31 12.58
C PRO A 156 -11.52 5.98 11.99
N ARG A 157 -11.97 4.83 12.52
CA ARG A 157 -11.65 3.50 11.96
C ARG A 157 -12.27 3.28 10.60
N LEU A 158 -13.39 3.93 10.30
CA LEU A 158 -14.04 3.88 8.98
C LEU A 158 -13.30 4.72 7.92
N THR A 159 -12.18 5.38 8.26
CA THR A 159 -11.46 6.25 7.34
C THR A 159 -10.02 5.77 7.13
N CYS A 160 -9.73 5.35 5.91
CA CYS A 160 -8.37 5.05 5.45
C CYS A 160 -7.67 6.33 4.99
N LYS A 161 -6.76 6.85 5.82
CA LYS A 161 -5.94 8.05 5.52
C LYS A 161 -4.69 7.71 4.72
N ALA A 162 -3.92 8.71 4.30
CA ALA A 162 -2.62 8.50 3.66
C ALA A 162 -1.73 7.51 4.46
N ASN A 163 -1.07 6.61 3.73
CA ASN A 163 -0.27 5.47 4.22
C ASN A 163 -1.06 4.34 4.91
N SER A 164 -2.39 4.34 4.85
CA SER A 164 -3.20 3.19 5.26
C SER A 164 -3.46 2.23 4.10
N VAL A 165 -3.87 1.01 4.46
CA VAL A 165 -4.20 -0.07 3.54
C VAL A 165 -5.68 -0.41 3.68
N ALA A 166 -6.33 -0.72 2.57
CA ALA A 166 -7.69 -1.23 2.53
C ALA A 166 -7.78 -2.47 1.64
N SER A 167 -8.71 -3.35 1.98
CA SER A 167 -9.00 -4.62 1.32
C SER A 167 -7.77 -5.50 1.11
N GLU A 168 -6.90 -5.57 2.11
CA GLU A 168 -5.76 -6.50 2.08
C GLU A 168 -6.26 -7.95 1.97
N VAL A 169 -7.35 -8.29 2.64
CA VAL A 169 -7.93 -9.64 2.65
C VAL A 169 -8.21 -10.18 1.23
N ALA A 170 -8.52 -9.30 0.27
CA ALA A 170 -8.74 -9.67 -1.13
C ALA A 170 -7.48 -10.19 -1.85
N MET A 171 -6.29 -9.91 -1.33
CA MET A 171 -5.02 -10.43 -1.88
C MET A 171 -4.78 -11.89 -1.49
N TRP A 172 -5.28 -12.29 -0.32
CA TRP A 172 -4.93 -13.56 0.30
C TRP A 172 -6.07 -14.58 0.20
N LEU A 173 -7.31 -14.10 0.20
CA LEU A 173 -8.52 -14.91 0.25
C LEU A 173 -9.43 -14.59 -0.93
N LYS A 174 -10.24 -15.58 -1.34
CA LYS A 174 -11.41 -15.30 -2.18
C LYS A 174 -12.39 -14.47 -1.35
N TRP A 175 -12.43 -13.18 -1.62
CA TRP A 175 -13.13 -12.21 -0.81
C TRP A 175 -14.30 -11.59 -1.56
N THR A 176 -15.33 -11.23 -0.81
CA THR A 176 -16.46 -10.43 -1.28
C THR A 176 -16.62 -9.29 -0.29
N HIS A 177 -16.55 -8.05 -0.79
CA HIS A 177 -16.55 -6.86 0.07
C HIS A 177 -17.82 -6.78 0.93
N LEU A 178 -17.64 -6.45 2.21
CA LEU A 178 -18.71 -6.39 3.21
C LEU A 178 -19.33 -4.98 3.32
N GLY A 179 -18.83 -4.02 2.54
CA GLY A 179 -19.32 -2.66 2.51
C GLY A 179 -18.87 -1.91 1.26
N ASN A 180 -19.25 -0.63 1.18
CA ASN A 180 -18.84 0.23 0.09
C ASN A 180 -17.64 1.08 0.52
N MET A 181 -16.60 1.14 -0.29
CA MET A 181 -15.51 2.08 -0.08
C MET A 181 -15.66 3.25 -1.05
N VAL A 182 -15.73 4.47 -0.53
CA VAL A 182 -15.86 5.68 -1.33
C VAL A 182 -14.70 6.64 -1.08
N SER A 183 -14.31 7.40 -2.08
CA SER A 183 -13.34 8.47 -1.90
C SER A 183 -13.94 9.60 -1.07
N GLY A 184 -13.31 9.94 0.04
CA GLY A 184 -13.75 10.98 0.95
C GLY A 184 -13.46 12.37 0.41
N ALA A 185 -14.38 13.31 0.62
CA ALA A 185 -14.05 14.72 0.48
C ALA A 185 -13.10 15.10 1.63
N THR A 186 -11.83 15.34 1.32
CA THR A 186 -10.93 15.92 2.33
C THR A 186 -11.42 17.33 2.69
N SER A 187 -11.42 17.63 3.98
CA SER A 187 -12.08 18.80 4.59
C SER A 187 -11.59 20.18 4.10
N SER A 188 -10.57 20.24 3.25
CA SER A 188 -9.97 21.51 2.82
C SER A 188 -9.82 21.70 1.31
N SER A 189 -10.05 20.71 0.45
CA SER A 189 -9.77 20.91 -0.99
C SER A 189 -10.64 20.13 -1.98
N GLY A 190 -11.47 19.20 -1.54
CA GLY A 190 -12.17 18.29 -2.46
C GLY A 190 -11.23 17.52 -3.40
N ALA A 191 -9.94 17.47 -3.07
CA ALA A 191 -8.92 16.87 -3.92
C ALA A 191 -9.22 15.38 -4.14
N ALA A 192 -8.85 14.90 -5.33
CA ALA A 192 -8.91 13.48 -5.65
C ALA A 192 -8.08 12.65 -4.66
N THR A 193 -8.62 11.50 -4.29
CA THR A 193 -7.87 10.47 -3.55
C THR A 193 -7.03 9.69 -4.55
N GLU A 194 -5.74 9.59 -4.26
CA GLU A 194 -4.77 8.84 -5.05
C GLU A 194 -4.42 7.56 -4.29
N VAL A 195 -4.50 6.42 -4.96
CA VAL A 195 -4.17 5.12 -4.36
C VAL A 195 -3.25 4.31 -5.27
N LEU A 196 -2.50 3.39 -4.68
CA LEU A 196 -1.91 2.27 -5.41
C LEU A 196 -2.84 1.08 -5.25
N ALA A 197 -3.32 0.53 -6.35
CA ALA A 197 -4.09 -0.71 -6.37
C ALA A 197 -3.14 -1.87 -6.70
N VAL A 198 -3.08 -2.87 -5.83
CA VAL A 198 -2.40 -4.14 -6.10
C VAL A 198 -3.44 -5.11 -6.63
N ASN A 199 -3.30 -5.55 -7.87
CA ASN A 199 -4.23 -6.46 -8.54
C ASN A 199 -3.96 -7.91 -8.12
N ALA A 200 -4.96 -8.60 -7.58
CA ALA A 200 -4.85 -9.97 -7.09
C ALA A 200 -4.63 -11.01 -8.20
N ASP A 201 -5.23 -10.82 -9.37
CA ASP A 201 -5.06 -11.74 -10.51
C ASP A 201 -3.62 -11.66 -11.06
N ALA A 202 -3.14 -10.43 -11.28
CA ALA A 202 -1.75 -10.18 -11.69
C ALA A 202 -0.74 -10.68 -10.64
N TRP A 203 -1.07 -10.53 -9.36
CA TRP A 203 -0.29 -11.07 -8.24
C TRP A 203 -0.17 -12.59 -8.28
N ILE A 204 -1.28 -13.30 -8.48
CA ILE A 204 -1.28 -14.76 -8.59
C ILE A 204 -0.46 -15.21 -9.80
N GLU A 205 -0.67 -14.58 -10.96
CA GLU A 205 0.11 -14.88 -12.16
C GLU A 205 1.61 -14.65 -11.94
N TYR A 206 1.96 -13.54 -11.29
CA TYR A 206 3.35 -13.19 -10.98
C TYR A 206 4.04 -14.26 -10.14
N PHE A 207 3.42 -14.68 -9.04
CA PHE A 207 4.02 -15.68 -8.14
C PHE A 207 4.03 -17.09 -8.70
N SER A 208 3.13 -17.42 -9.62
CA SER A 208 3.18 -18.70 -10.33
C SER A 208 4.45 -18.86 -11.19
N ARG A 209 5.16 -17.75 -11.46
CA ARG A 209 6.40 -17.72 -12.26
C ARG A 209 7.68 -17.59 -11.43
N HIS A 210 7.60 -17.35 -10.12
CA HIS A 210 8.76 -17.03 -9.27
C HIS A 210 8.78 -17.90 -7.99
N ASP A 211 9.32 -19.11 -8.10
CA ASP A 211 9.28 -20.11 -7.03
C ASP A 211 10.05 -19.70 -5.76
N VAL A 212 11.21 -19.03 -5.91
CA VAL A 212 12.13 -18.74 -4.80
C VAL A 212 11.66 -17.57 -3.92
N SER A 213 10.94 -16.60 -4.46
CA SER A 213 10.32 -15.53 -3.65
C SER A 213 8.88 -15.90 -3.25
N GLY A 214 8.23 -16.79 -4.00
CA GLY A 214 6.84 -17.18 -3.80
C GLY A 214 6.57 -17.99 -2.53
N TRP A 215 7.54 -18.73 -1.99
CA TRP A 215 7.31 -19.54 -0.79
C TRP A 215 7.02 -18.71 0.48
N ALA A 216 7.78 -17.64 0.75
CA ALA A 216 7.54 -16.77 1.90
C ALA A 216 6.18 -16.06 1.78
N VAL A 217 5.81 -15.68 0.56
CA VAL A 217 4.50 -15.09 0.24
C VAL A 217 3.37 -16.11 0.43
N ARG A 218 3.58 -17.34 -0.01
CA ARG A 218 2.62 -18.44 0.17
C ARG A 218 2.43 -18.75 1.65
N ASP A 219 3.52 -18.84 2.41
CA ASP A 219 3.46 -19.09 3.85
C ASP A 219 2.73 -17.95 4.56
N TYR A 220 2.98 -16.70 4.16
CA TYR A 220 2.22 -15.55 4.63
C TYR A 220 0.73 -15.65 4.32
N ALA A 221 0.35 -15.95 3.08
CA ALA A 221 -1.05 -16.11 2.70
C ALA A 221 -1.74 -17.25 3.49
N VAL A 222 -1.06 -18.38 3.68
CA VAL A 222 -1.57 -19.51 4.47
C VAL A 222 -1.73 -19.14 5.93
N THR A 223 -0.76 -18.45 6.52
CA THR A 223 -0.84 -17.98 7.90
C THR A 223 -1.94 -16.94 8.07
N PHE A 224 -2.07 -16.00 7.13
CA PHE A 224 -3.15 -15.02 7.10
C PHE A 224 -4.52 -15.69 7.07
N TYR A 225 -4.70 -16.69 6.21
CA TYR A 225 -5.93 -17.48 6.17
C TYR A 225 -6.24 -18.19 7.48
N ARG A 226 -5.23 -18.73 8.16
CA ARG A 226 -5.42 -19.41 9.46
C ARG A 226 -5.86 -18.41 10.53
N CYS A 227 -5.21 -17.26 10.62
CA CYS A 227 -5.60 -16.20 11.55
C CYS A 227 -7.04 -15.73 11.28
N MET A 228 -7.42 -15.56 10.01
CA MET A 228 -8.79 -15.17 9.65
C MET A 228 -9.85 -16.26 9.91
N LYS A 229 -9.44 -17.49 10.24
CA LYS A 229 -10.34 -18.58 10.64
C LYS A 229 -10.51 -18.73 12.15
N GLU A 230 -9.76 -17.98 12.95
CA GLU A 230 -9.88 -18.04 14.40
C GLU A 230 -11.28 -17.52 14.82
N PRO A 231 -11.91 -18.11 15.86
CA PRO A 231 -13.30 -17.77 16.22
C PRO A 231 -13.54 -16.30 16.57
N ASP A 232 -12.48 -15.61 17.00
CA ASP A 232 -12.45 -14.20 17.39
C ASP A 232 -11.93 -13.27 16.26
N ALA A 233 -11.60 -13.84 15.10
CA ALA A 233 -11.14 -13.05 13.96
C ALA A 233 -12.24 -12.11 13.44
N ILE A 234 -11.90 -10.83 13.35
CA ILE A 234 -12.78 -9.82 12.77
C ILE A 234 -12.55 -9.80 11.26
N LEU A 235 -13.49 -10.35 10.50
CA LEU A 235 -13.48 -10.34 9.04
C LEU A 235 -13.94 -8.97 8.53
N THR A 236 -13.04 -8.22 7.91
CA THR A 236 -13.29 -6.86 7.44
C THR A 236 -12.48 -6.50 6.19
N ASP A 237 -12.97 -5.52 5.45
CA ASP A 237 -12.24 -4.82 4.39
C ASP A 237 -11.15 -3.87 4.91
N LEU A 238 -11.08 -3.63 6.22
CA LEU A 238 -10.14 -2.70 6.84
C LEU A 238 -9.03 -3.43 7.60
N THR A 239 -7.90 -2.76 7.84
CA THR A 239 -6.73 -3.40 8.47
C THR A 239 -6.57 -3.08 9.95
N TYR A 240 -7.49 -2.34 10.57
CA TYR A 240 -7.34 -1.87 11.95
C TYR A 240 -7.34 -3.00 12.98
N SER A 241 -7.91 -4.17 12.66
CA SER A 241 -7.98 -5.34 13.53
C SER A 241 -6.85 -6.34 13.29
N THR A 242 -6.07 -6.19 12.22
CA THR A 242 -5.04 -7.17 11.85
C THR A 242 -3.81 -7.02 12.75
N ASP A 243 -3.53 -8.03 13.58
CA ASP A 243 -2.25 -8.12 14.30
C ASP A 243 -1.15 -8.63 13.36
N TYR A 244 -0.55 -7.70 12.63
CA TYR A 244 0.55 -8.02 11.72
C TYR A 244 1.76 -8.62 12.44
N HIS A 245 2.00 -8.27 13.70
CA HIS A 245 3.12 -8.84 14.46
C HIS A 245 2.83 -10.30 14.77
N GLY A 246 1.65 -10.59 15.35
CA GLY A 246 1.15 -11.96 15.55
C GLY A 246 1.21 -12.80 14.28
N LEU A 247 0.81 -12.21 13.17
CA LEU A 247 0.79 -12.88 11.87
C LEU A 247 2.21 -13.20 11.34
N MET A 248 3.16 -12.26 11.45
CA MET A 248 4.57 -12.53 11.12
C MET A 248 5.18 -13.57 12.06
N PHE A 249 4.73 -13.66 13.32
CA PHE A 249 5.18 -14.69 14.27
C PHE A 249 4.61 -16.08 13.97
N ALA A 250 3.38 -16.14 13.49
CA ALA A 250 2.71 -17.38 13.13
C ALA A 250 3.22 -17.97 11.80
N LEU A 251 4.14 -17.29 11.12
CA LEU A 251 4.86 -17.86 9.98
C LEU A 251 5.68 -19.10 10.38
N PRO A 252 5.77 -20.11 9.49
CA PRO A 252 6.69 -21.23 9.68
C PRO A 252 8.13 -20.76 9.96
N LEU A 253 8.86 -21.54 10.76
CA LEU A 253 10.22 -21.18 11.16
C LEU A 253 11.13 -20.88 9.96
N ASN A 254 11.07 -21.71 8.92
CA ASN A 254 11.91 -21.55 7.73
C ASN A 254 11.69 -20.20 7.05
N SER A 255 10.43 -19.77 6.88
CA SER A 255 10.09 -18.49 6.27
C SER A 255 10.53 -17.33 7.16
N ARG A 256 10.34 -17.43 8.49
CA ARG A 256 10.86 -16.43 9.45
C ARG A 256 12.38 -16.30 9.40
N VAL A 257 13.10 -17.40 9.28
CA VAL A 257 14.56 -17.41 9.15
C VAL A 257 14.94 -16.67 7.88
N VAL A 258 14.39 -17.01 6.71
CA VAL A 258 14.80 -16.34 5.46
C VAL A 258 14.44 -14.86 5.42
N LEU A 259 13.26 -14.50 5.93
CA LEU A 259 12.87 -13.10 6.08
C LEU A 259 13.85 -12.33 7.00
N SER A 260 14.40 -12.99 8.01
CA SER A 260 15.39 -12.42 8.94
C SER A 260 16.81 -12.38 8.38
N GLU A 261 17.21 -13.39 7.60
CA GLU A 261 18.54 -13.45 6.96
C GLU A 261 18.80 -12.22 6.09
N ALA A 262 17.80 -11.85 5.29
CA ALA A 262 17.85 -10.64 4.48
C ALA A 262 18.11 -9.35 5.29
N LEU A 263 17.50 -9.25 6.48
CA LEU A 263 17.74 -8.13 7.40
C LEU A 263 19.16 -8.16 7.97
N PHE A 264 19.68 -9.34 8.30
CA PHE A 264 21.05 -9.47 8.78
C PHE A 264 22.08 -9.12 7.70
N ASP A 265 21.81 -9.47 6.44
CA ASP A 265 22.71 -9.14 5.33
C ASP A 265 22.74 -7.63 5.07
N ALA A 266 21.58 -6.96 5.16
CA ALA A 266 21.49 -5.49 5.13
C ALA A 266 22.22 -4.80 6.30
N LEU A 267 22.23 -5.41 7.49
CA LEU A 267 22.97 -4.90 8.65
C LEU A 267 24.49 -5.07 8.49
N SER A 268 24.92 -6.18 7.92
CA SER A 268 26.33 -6.48 7.65
C SER A 268 26.92 -5.52 6.61
N SER A 269 26.19 -5.23 5.52
CA SER A 269 26.65 -4.31 4.47
C SER A 269 26.85 -2.88 5.00
N THR A 270 26.02 -2.43 5.94
CA THR A 270 26.14 -1.10 6.57
C THR A 270 27.38 -0.99 7.46
N GLN A 271 27.86 -2.09 8.06
CA GLN A 271 29.00 -2.09 8.99
C GLN A 271 30.35 -2.05 8.31
N SER A 272 30.47 -2.63 7.12
CA SER A 272 31.76 -2.74 6.44
C SER A 272 32.40 -1.40 6.13
N GLY A 273 31.67 -0.27 6.26
CA GLY A 273 32.21 1.07 6.03
C GLY A 273 32.84 1.22 4.64
N ALA A 274 32.60 0.24 3.77
CA ALA A 274 32.88 0.32 2.35
C ALA A 274 32.08 1.51 1.92
N TYR A 275 32.80 2.62 1.70
CA TYR A 275 32.26 3.84 1.14
C TYR A 275 31.27 3.40 0.08
N VAL A 276 29.99 3.70 0.31
CA VAL A 276 29.00 3.67 -0.76
C VAL A 276 29.60 4.62 -1.77
N SER A 277 30.28 4.05 -2.77
CA SER A 277 30.70 4.76 -3.95
C SER A 277 29.46 5.54 -4.36
N GLU A 278 29.60 6.81 -4.70
CA GLU A 278 28.50 7.64 -5.24
C GLU A 278 27.86 7.06 -6.51
N SER A 279 28.18 5.81 -6.89
CA SER A 279 27.33 4.99 -7.77
C SER A 279 25.89 5.13 -7.31
N ALA A 280 25.16 5.86 -8.15
CA ALA A 280 23.87 6.47 -7.93
C ALA A 280 22.71 5.46 -7.84
N ASP A 281 22.98 4.22 -7.43
CA ASP A 281 21.93 3.23 -7.25
C ASP A 281 21.18 3.55 -5.96
N PRO A 282 19.94 4.04 -6.07
CA PRO A 282 19.14 4.40 -4.92
C PRO A 282 18.90 3.12 -4.11
N GLN A 283 19.51 3.04 -2.94
CA GLN A 283 19.20 2.01 -1.96
C GLN A 283 17.68 2.04 -1.75
N PRO A 284 16.96 0.93 -2.04
CA PRO A 284 15.51 0.93 -2.07
C PRO A 284 14.87 1.17 -0.69
N PHE A 285 15.68 1.23 0.38
CA PHE A 285 15.20 1.38 1.75
C PHE A 285 15.93 2.47 2.53
N PRO A 286 15.20 3.17 3.43
CA PRO A 286 15.84 4.03 4.40
C PRO A 286 16.79 3.20 5.25
N ALA A 287 18.06 3.62 5.31
CA ALA A 287 19.08 2.95 6.11
C ALA A 287 18.57 2.74 7.54
N LEU A 288 18.73 1.52 8.05
CA LEU A 288 18.43 1.21 9.45
C LEU A 288 19.23 2.17 10.33
N LYS A 289 18.55 2.87 11.24
CA LYS A 289 19.21 3.84 12.13
C LYS A 289 20.07 3.14 13.19
N THR A 290 19.77 1.88 13.48
CA THR A 290 20.39 1.12 14.56
C THR A 290 21.74 0.55 14.12
N ARG A 291 22.82 1.00 14.76
CA ARG A 291 24.13 0.32 14.67
C ARG A 291 24.18 -0.78 15.73
N ILE A 292 24.32 -2.02 15.28
CA ILE A 292 24.36 -3.20 16.16
C ILE A 292 25.76 -3.83 16.05
N PRO A 293 26.44 -4.14 17.16
CA PRO A 293 27.72 -4.84 17.10
C PRO A 293 27.60 -6.18 16.37
N SER A 294 28.60 -6.55 15.56
CA SER A 294 28.63 -7.82 14.81
C SER A 294 28.42 -9.06 15.68
N ALA A 295 28.98 -9.07 16.90
CA ALA A 295 28.75 -10.15 17.87
C ALA A 295 27.28 -10.28 18.28
N THR A 296 26.57 -9.17 18.41
CA THR A 296 25.12 -9.17 18.70
C THR A 296 24.33 -9.67 17.49
N VAL A 297 24.72 -9.30 16.26
CA VAL A 297 24.10 -9.81 15.03
C VAL A 297 24.24 -11.33 14.93
N ALA A 298 25.44 -11.87 15.18
CA ALA A 298 25.68 -13.32 15.19
C ALA A 298 24.79 -14.04 16.21
N LYS A 299 24.73 -13.52 17.45
CA LYS A 299 23.84 -14.07 18.49
C LYS A 299 22.37 -14.05 18.07
N LEU A 300 21.90 -12.96 17.46
CA LEU A 300 20.53 -12.86 16.97
C LEU A 300 20.25 -13.87 15.85
N ARG A 301 21.21 -14.07 14.94
CA ARG A 301 21.11 -15.06 13.85
C ARG A 301 20.99 -16.49 14.42
N ASP A 302 21.76 -16.82 15.44
CA ASP A 302 21.67 -18.12 16.14
C ASP A 302 20.31 -18.31 16.85
N GLU A 303 19.78 -17.25 17.46
CA GLU A 303 18.47 -17.31 18.11
C GLU A 303 17.32 -17.46 17.12
N VAL A 304 17.36 -16.76 15.99
CA VAL A 304 16.35 -16.83 14.94
C VAL A 304 16.36 -18.21 14.28
N SER A 305 17.55 -18.74 13.94
CA SER A 305 17.68 -20.08 13.36
C SER A 305 17.22 -21.19 14.30
N ALA A 306 17.41 -21.01 15.62
CA ALA A 306 16.85 -21.90 16.65
C ALA A 306 15.36 -21.67 16.94
N GLY A 307 14.71 -20.71 16.27
CA GLY A 307 13.30 -20.36 16.48
C GLY A 307 12.98 -19.69 17.81
N LYS A 308 14.00 -19.23 18.55
CA LYS A 308 13.86 -18.58 19.87
C LYS A 308 13.36 -17.14 19.76
N THR A 309 13.63 -16.48 18.64
CA THR A 309 13.24 -15.09 18.40
C THR A 309 12.86 -14.86 16.94
N CYS A 310 12.24 -13.71 16.69
CA CYS A 310 12.00 -13.16 15.36
C CYS A 310 12.62 -11.76 15.33
N ILE A 311 13.12 -11.32 14.17
CA ILE A 311 13.52 -9.94 13.97
C ILE A 311 12.67 -9.29 12.89
N GLY A 312 12.45 -7.99 13.02
CA GLY A 312 11.74 -7.19 12.04
C GLY A 312 12.16 -5.73 12.13
N VAL A 313 11.57 -4.89 11.30
CA VAL A 313 11.83 -3.45 11.31
C VAL A 313 10.58 -2.72 11.77
N VAL A 314 10.71 -1.91 12.82
CA VAL A 314 9.64 -1.04 13.33
C VAL A 314 10.20 0.38 13.35
N GLU A 315 9.54 1.31 12.65
CA GLU A 315 9.95 2.72 12.60
C GLU A 315 11.44 2.93 12.21
N GLN A 316 11.94 2.15 11.24
CA GLN A 316 13.35 2.14 10.79
C GLN A 316 14.36 1.66 11.85
N GLN A 317 13.89 1.00 12.90
CA GLN A 317 14.72 0.36 13.91
C GLN A 317 14.57 -1.15 13.83
N LEU A 318 15.67 -1.88 14.04
CA LEU A 318 15.60 -3.32 14.20
C LEU A 318 14.90 -3.64 15.53
N ALA A 319 13.80 -4.36 15.47
CA ALA A 319 13.11 -4.91 16.62
C ALA A 319 13.40 -6.40 16.73
N ARG A 320 13.76 -6.85 17.93
CA ARG A 320 13.85 -8.26 18.31
C ARG A 320 12.60 -8.61 19.09
N PHE A 321 11.87 -9.61 18.61
CA PHE A 321 10.66 -10.10 19.25
C PHE A 321 10.96 -11.44 19.90
N VAL A 322 10.63 -11.55 21.19
CA VAL A 322 10.88 -12.73 22.01
C VAL A 322 9.54 -13.37 22.36
N PHE A 323 9.45 -14.69 22.21
CA PHE A 323 8.25 -15.45 22.53
C PHE A 323 8.12 -15.60 24.05
N VAL A 324 7.01 -15.10 24.60
CA VAL A 324 6.59 -15.39 25.97
C VAL A 324 5.31 -16.22 25.88
N VAL A 325 5.43 -17.53 26.12
CA VAL A 325 4.26 -18.42 26.15
C VAL A 325 3.68 -18.39 27.55
N ALA A 326 2.55 -17.70 27.72
CA ALA A 326 1.77 -17.76 28.94
C ALA A 326 0.85 -18.99 28.88
N ILE A 327 1.21 -20.06 29.60
CA ILE A 327 0.38 -21.25 29.69
C ILE A 327 -0.64 -21.05 30.82
N ARG A 328 -1.92 -20.94 30.47
CA ARG A 328 -2.99 -20.98 31.47
C ARG A 328 -3.31 -22.43 31.79
N VAL A 329 -2.79 -22.92 32.92
CA VAL A 329 -3.10 -24.25 33.43
C VAL A 329 -4.45 -24.20 34.14
N TYR A 330 -5.49 -24.75 33.51
CA TYR A 330 -6.76 -24.98 34.19
C TYR A 330 -6.61 -26.20 35.08
N MET A 331 -6.75 -26.02 36.40
CA MET A 331 -6.96 -27.16 37.27
C MET A 331 -8.36 -27.68 36.98
N ASN A 332 -8.45 -28.95 36.59
CA ASN A 332 -9.73 -29.62 36.44
C ASN A 332 -10.41 -29.54 37.82
N PRO A 333 -11.59 -28.91 37.95
CA PRO A 333 -12.28 -28.90 39.23
C PRO A 333 -12.49 -30.36 39.64
N ASP A 334 -12.04 -30.71 40.84
CA ASP A 334 -12.13 -32.07 41.34
C ASP A 334 -13.61 -32.49 41.32
N PRO A 335 -14.01 -33.48 40.51
CA PRO A 335 -15.41 -33.88 40.41
C PRO A 335 -15.94 -34.49 41.71
N TYR A 336 -15.09 -34.68 42.72
CA TYR A 336 -15.42 -35.25 44.02
C TYR A 336 -15.27 -34.26 45.19
N ALA A 337 -15.08 -32.96 44.94
CA ALA A 337 -15.10 -31.94 45.98
C ALA A 337 -16.55 -31.54 46.36
N GLU A 338 -17.32 -32.48 46.91
CA GLU A 338 -18.55 -32.24 47.67
C GLU A 338 -18.52 -32.98 49.03
#